data_AF-A0A930FFL8-F1
#
_entry.id   AF-A0A930FFL8-F1
#
_cell.length_a   1.000
_cell.length_b   1.000
_cell.length_c   1.000
_cell.angle_alpha   90.00
_cell.angle_beta   90.00
_cell.angle_gamma   90.00
#
_symmetry.space_group_name_H-M   'P 1'
#
loop_
_entity.id
_entity.type
_entity.pdbx_description
1 polymer ?
#
loop_
_entity_poly.entity_id
_entity_poly.type
_entity_poly.pdbx_seq_one_letter_code
_entity_poly.pdbx_strand_id
1 'polypeptide(L)' 'VLIVTAGGYVPENDCAISYVRTLCKEFWKIDDVRYYYADGIDLVGADVNAKLEAVVKQYGNTQK' A
#
# COMPACT_ATOMS: atom_id res chain seq x y z
N VAL A 1 4.53 7.31 -5.33
CA VAL A 1 4.40 6.05 -4.56
C VAL A 1 3.54 6.32 -3.34
N LEU A 2 2.54 5.48 -3.08
CA LEU A 2 1.65 5.54 -1.93
C LEU A 2 1.99 4.39 -0.97
N ILE A 3 2.07 4.65 0.33
CA ILE A 3 2.21 3.62 1.36
C ILE A 3 0.93 3.61 2.18
N VAL A 4 0.28 2.45 2.28
CA VAL A 4 -0.98 2.28 3.02
C VAL A 4 -0.80 1.26 4.13
N THR A 5 -1.19 1.62 5.34
CA THR A 5 -1.20 0.69 6.48
C THR A 5 -2.59 0.64 7.07
N ALA A 6 -3.06 -0.55 7.43
CA ALA A 6 -4.36 -0.71 8.07
C ALA A 6 -4.32 -1.74 9.20
N GLY A 7 -5.18 -1.54 10.21
CA GLY A 7 -5.48 -2.57 11.20
C GLY A 7 -6.34 -3.69 10.61
N GLY A 8 -7.27 -3.35 9.71
CA GLY A 8 -8.11 -4.31 8.97
C GLY A 8 -7.52 -4.70 7.62
N TYR A 9 -8.15 -5.69 6.98
CA TYR A 9 -7.79 -6.17 5.63
C TYR A 9 -7.87 -5.05 4.58
N VAL A 10 -6.86 -4.95 3.72
CA VAL A 10 -6.85 -4.01 2.58
C VAL A 10 -7.10 -4.81 1.30
N PRO A 11 -8.27 -4.67 0.66
CA PRO A 11 -8.56 -5.37 -0.59
C PRO A 11 -7.85 -4.74 -1.79
N GLU A 12 -7.71 -5.50 -2.88
CA GLU A 12 -7.10 -5.02 -4.14
C GLU A 12 -7.81 -3.77 -4.73
N ASN A 13 -9.12 -3.66 -4.51
CA ASN A 13 -9.95 -2.53 -4.94
C ASN A 13 -10.25 -1.53 -3.81
N ASP A 14 -9.31 -1.32 -2.89
CA ASP A 14 -9.48 -0.40 -1.79
C ASP A 14 -9.87 1.02 -2.27
N CYS A 15 -10.89 1.59 -1.62
CA CYS A 15 -11.45 2.89 -1.98
C CYS A 15 -10.46 4.04 -1.76
N ALA A 16 -9.62 3.97 -0.74
CA ALA A 16 -8.62 5.00 -0.47
C ALA A 16 -7.53 4.99 -1.55
N ILE A 17 -7.08 3.79 -1.97
CA ILE A 17 -6.12 3.64 -3.07
C ILE A 17 -6.73 4.20 -4.37
N SER A 18 -7.97 3.82 -4.70
CA SER A 18 -8.66 4.27 -5.90
C SER A 18 -8.87 5.79 -5.92
N TYR A 19 -9.20 6.38 -4.77
CA TYR A 19 -9.37 7.81 -4.59
C TYR A 19 -8.05 8.56 -4.85
N VAL A 20 -6.95 8.15 -4.22
CA VAL A 20 -5.63 8.78 -4.40
C VAL A 20 -5.18 8.68 -5.86
N ARG A 21 -5.35 7.52 -6.51
CA ARG A 21 -5.04 7.35 -7.94
C ARG A 21 -5.81 8.34 -8.80
N THR A 22 -7.10 8.51 -8.53
CA THR A 22 -7.96 9.46 -9.25
C THR A 22 -7.48 10.89 -9.06
N LEU A 23 -7.18 11.30 -7.82
CA LEU A 23 -6.66 12.65 -7.56
C LEU A 23 -5.34 12.91 -8.28
N CYS A 24 -4.38 11.99 -8.18
CA CYS A 24 -3.09 12.07 -8.85
C CYS A 24 -3.24 12.25 -10.37
N LYS A 25 -4.16 11.49 -10.96
CA LYS A 25 -4.46 11.57 -12.39
C LYS A 25 -5.10 12.91 -12.76
N GLU A 26 -6.19 13.29 -12.08
CA GLU A 26 -6.99 14.43 -12.52
C GLU A 26 -6.27 15.76 -12.30
N PHE A 27 -5.62 15.94 -11.15
CA PHE A 27 -5.02 17.21 -10.76
C PHE A 27 -3.55 17.34 -11.16
N TRP A 28 -2.78 16.25 -11.15
CA TRP A 28 -1.33 16.30 -11.39
C TRP A 28 -0.89 15.57 -12.66
N LYS A 29 -1.81 14.93 -13.39
CA LYS A 29 -1.51 14.15 -14.61
C LYS A 29 -0.45 13.05 -14.35
N ILE A 30 -0.49 12.46 -13.16
CA ILE A 30 0.36 11.33 -12.78
C ILE A 30 -0.43 10.05 -12.97
N ASP A 31 -0.10 9.28 -14.01
CA ASP A 31 -0.76 8.00 -14.31
C ASP A 31 -0.07 6.80 -13.62
N ASP A 32 1.26 6.82 -13.43
CA ASP A 32 2.02 5.76 -12.74
C ASP A 32 2.02 5.96 -11.22
N VAL A 33 0.87 5.69 -10.60
CA VAL A 33 0.73 5.66 -9.14
C VAL A 33 0.91 4.23 -8.65
N ARG A 34 2.11 3.93 -8.14
CA ARG A 34 2.40 2.69 -7.42
C ARG A 34 1.99 2.78 -5.96
N TYR A 35 1.49 1.70 -5.41
CA TYR A 35 1.17 1.60 -3.99
C TYR A 35 1.78 0.34 -3.37
N TYR A 36 2.14 0.47 -2.10
CA TYR A 36 2.54 -0.61 -1.22
C TYR A 36 1.62 -0.60 -0.03
N TYR A 37 1.15 -1.77 0.40
CA TYR A 37 0.24 -1.83 1.53
C TYR A 37 0.60 -2.96 2.49
N ALA A 38 0.26 -2.74 3.76
CA ALA A 38 0.34 -3.71 4.82
C ALA A 38 -0.92 -3.64 5.68
N ASP A 39 -1.59 -4.76 5.87
CA ASP A 39 -2.79 -4.89 6.70
C ASP A 39 -2.51 -5.66 8.00
N GLY A 40 -3.47 -5.65 8.92
CA GLY A 40 -3.35 -6.34 10.19
C GLY A 40 -2.21 -5.81 11.07
N ILE A 41 -1.78 -4.55 10.89
CA ILE A 41 -0.67 -3.96 11.65
C ILE A 41 -1.07 -3.65 13.09
N ASP A 42 -2.34 -3.28 13.31
CA ASP A 42 -2.87 -2.87 14.61
C ASP A 42 -3.65 -4.00 15.30
N LEU A 43 -3.27 -5.26 15.05
CA LEU A 43 -3.86 -6.43 15.70
C LEU A 43 -2.99 -6.86 16.88
N VAL A 44 -3.62 -7.27 17.99
CA VAL A 44 -2.91 -7.81 19.16
C VAL A 44 -2.08 -9.02 18.74
N GLY A 45 -0.77 -8.99 19.03
CA GLY A 45 0.17 -10.04 18.65
C GLY A 45 0.71 -9.94 17.22
N ALA A 46 0.39 -8.88 16.47
CA ALA A 46 0.98 -8.66 15.15
C ALA A 46 2.49 -8.41 15.25
N ASP A 47 3.27 -9.20 14.51
CA ASP A 47 4.67 -8.87 14.23
C ASP A 47 4.73 -7.83 13.10
N VAL A 48 4.68 -6.56 13.51
CA VAL A 48 4.68 -5.42 12.58
C VAL A 48 5.93 -5.40 11.72
N ASN A 49 7.10 -5.72 12.31
CA ASN A 49 8.37 -5.70 11.58
C ASN A 49 8.38 -6.78 10.49
N ALA A 50 7.99 -8.01 10.82
CA ALA A 50 7.92 -9.09 9.84
C ALA A 50 6.94 -8.77 8.70
N LYS A 51 5.79 -8.15 9.01
CA LYS A 51 4.82 -7.71 8.00
C LYS A 51 5.40 -6.65 7.06
N LEU A 52 6.05 -5.63 7.59
CA LEU A 52 6.68 -4.58 6.78
C LEU A 52 7.84 -5.14 5.94
N GLU A 53 8.67 -6.02 6.50
CA GLU A 53 9.73 -6.71 5.75
C GLU A 53 9.18 -7.55 4.59
N ALA A 54 8.05 -8.23 4.79
CA ALA A 54 7.40 -8.99 3.72
C ALA A 54 6.98 -8.10 2.55
N VAL A 55 6.40 -6.93 2.84
CA VAL A 55 6.04 -5.92 1.82
C VAL A 55 7.29 -5.39 1.11
N VAL A 56 8.36 -5.07 1.85
CA VAL A 56 9.63 -4.64 1.25
C VAL A 56 10.21 -5.74 0.34
N LYS A 57 10.13 -7.02 0.71
CA LYS A 57 10.57 -8.13 -0.15
C LYS A 57 9.71 -8.30 -1.40
N GLN A 58 8.39 -8.17 -1.25
CA GLN A 58 7.43 -8.32 -2.35
C GLN A 58 7.62 -7.23 -3.41
N TYR A 59 7.85 -6.00 -2.99
CA TYR A 59 7.87 -4.84 -3.87
C TYR A 59 9.24 -4.19 -4.10
N GLY A 60 10.22 -4.46 -3.25
CA GLY A 60 11.58 -3.93 -3.36
C GLY A 60 12.42 -4.63 -4.43
N ASN A 61 12.05 -5.85 -4.83
CA ASN A 61 12.71 -6.59 -5.91
C ASN A 61 12.17 -6.27 -7.31
N THR A 62 11.14 -5.43 -7.43
CA THR A 62 10.53 -5.05 -8.71
C THR A 62 11.34 -3.96 -9.47
N GLN A 63 12.59 -3.69 -9.06
CA GLN A 63 13.52 -2.75 -9.71
C GLN A 63 14.72 -3.41 -10.40
N LYS A 64 14.61 -4.68 -10.82
CA LYS A 64 15.59 -5.30 -11.75
C LYS A 64 14.99 -5.49 -13.13
#